data_AF-A0A0B0HA05-F1
#
_entry.id   AF-A0A0B0HA05-F1
#
_cell.length_a   1.000
_cell.length_b   1.000
_cell.length_c   1.000
_cell.angle_alpha   90.00
_cell.angle_beta   90.00
_cell.angle_gamma   90.00
#
_symmetry.space_group_name_H-M   'P 1'
#
loop_
_entity.id
_entity.type
_entity.pdbx_description
1 polymer ?
#
loop_
_entity_poly.entity_id
_entity_poly.type
_entity_poly.pdbx_seq_one_letter_code
_entity_poly.pdbx_strand_id
1 'polypeptide(L)'
;MEWGKSLTTFWDYFFNKPEEYTPSPPLPVEPFDISQWNELRDLQFTWLGHTTFLIKIDDKVILTDPMFSQQAGSYGPFSPIRYSKTLASTNSLPVVDVVLITHNHSDHLDEDSIKALIPKTRHFIAPLAVGKLLEEWGVSHKKIIELDWWQKKSIDGLTITAAPAKHTSERGIFDKNKTLWASYGIQGNQQNIYLSGDSGWFKGLYEIGKRLGPFDVTFFEIGAYGEIRGWKEIHYTPEEAVKAH
;
A
#
# COMPACT_ATOMS: atom_id res chain seq x y z
N MET A 1 -3.42 20.43 25.46
CA MET A 1 -4.76 19.81 25.59
C MET A 1 -5.45 19.83 24.23
N GLU A 2 -5.31 18.75 23.46
CA GLU A 2 -5.92 18.58 22.12
C GLU A 2 -7.00 17.48 22.10
N TRP A 3 -7.49 17.06 23.27
CA TRP A 3 -8.45 15.95 23.39
C TRP A 3 -9.77 16.23 22.66
N GLY A 4 -10.29 17.47 22.72
CA GLY A 4 -11.52 17.85 22.03
C GLY A 4 -11.42 17.82 20.50
N LYS A 5 -10.21 18.02 19.94
CA LYS A 5 -9.99 18.09 18.48
C LYS A 5 -9.77 16.70 17.86
N SER A 6 -9.14 15.80 18.60
CA SER A 6 -9.03 14.38 18.22
C SER A 6 -10.42 13.71 18.18
N LEU A 7 -11.29 14.06 19.14
CA LEU A 7 -12.68 13.59 19.19
C LEU A 7 -13.52 14.05 17.99
N THR A 8 -13.33 15.28 17.49
CA THR A 8 -14.04 15.74 16.29
C THR A 8 -13.59 15.04 15.02
N THR A 9 -12.27 14.82 14.81
CA THR A 9 -11.79 14.08 13.64
C THR A 9 -12.22 12.60 13.69
N PHE A 10 -12.19 11.97 14.87
CA PHE A 10 -12.78 10.65 15.09
C PHE A 10 -14.28 10.65 14.74
N TRP A 11 -15.03 11.62 15.26
CA TRP A 11 -16.47 11.71 15.01
C TRP A 11 -16.79 11.89 13.53
N ASP A 12 -16.07 12.77 12.84
CA ASP A 12 -16.27 13.03 11.42
C ASP A 12 -15.95 11.78 10.57
N TYR A 13 -14.87 11.07 10.90
CA TYR A 13 -14.47 9.85 10.21
C TYR A 13 -15.49 8.70 10.35
N PHE A 14 -16.01 8.48 11.56
CA PHE A 14 -16.90 7.35 11.83
C PHE A 14 -18.38 7.66 11.58
N PHE A 15 -18.82 8.90 11.79
CA PHE A 15 -20.26 9.23 11.85
C PHE A 15 -20.73 10.29 10.84
N ASN A 16 -19.86 11.17 10.35
CA ASN A 16 -20.24 12.20 9.36
C ASN A 16 -19.75 11.83 7.95
N LYS A 17 -20.10 10.62 7.49
CA LYS A 17 -19.79 10.20 6.12
C LYS A 17 -20.68 10.94 5.12
N PRO A 18 -20.13 11.47 4.01
CA PRO A 18 -20.94 12.09 2.96
C PRO A 18 -21.99 11.12 2.41
N GLU A 19 -23.12 11.64 1.91
CA GLU A 19 -24.17 10.81 1.29
C GLU A 19 -23.65 9.99 0.09
N GLU A 20 -22.64 10.51 -0.62
CA GLU A 20 -22.00 9.88 -1.78
C GLU A 20 -20.75 9.02 -1.42
N TYR A 21 -20.57 8.66 -0.14
CA TYR A 21 -19.42 7.86 0.32
C TYR A 21 -19.32 6.48 -0.36
N THR A 22 -20.47 5.89 -0.74
CA THR A 22 -20.54 4.62 -1.46
C THR A 22 -21.03 4.88 -2.89
N PRO A 23 -20.27 4.47 -3.92
CA PRO A 23 -20.69 4.66 -5.31
C PRO A 23 -22.05 4.03 -5.60
N SER A 24 -22.93 4.80 -6.26
CA SER A 24 -24.23 4.35 -6.74
C SER A 24 -24.43 4.81 -8.20
N PRO A 25 -24.53 3.90 -9.19
CA PRO A 25 -24.49 2.45 -9.05
C PRO A 25 -23.11 1.92 -8.59
N PRO A 26 -23.03 0.68 -8.07
CA PRO A 26 -21.76 0.06 -7.75
C PRO A 26 -20.80 0.08 -8.94
N LEU A 27 -19.50 0.30 -8.67
CA LEU A 27 -18.48 0.28 -9.72
C LEU A 27 -18.45 -1.09 -10.42
N PRO A 28 -18.24 -1.13 -11.75
CA PRO A 28 -18.08 -2.39 -12.46
C PRO A 28 -16.83 -3.10 -11.96
N VAL A 29 -16.89 -4.43 -11.92
CA VAL A 29 -15.80 -5.24 -11.39
C VAL A 29 -15.53 -6.46 -12.27
N GLU A 30 -14.27 -6.62 -12.67
CA GLU A 30 -13.83 -7.74 -13.51
C GLU A 30 -13.15 -8.83 -12.65
N PRO A 31 -13.54 -10.11 -12.79
CA PRO A 31 -12.88 -11.20 -12.05
C PRO A 31 -11.39 -11.31 -12.37
N PHE A 32 -10.58 -11.55 -11.35
CA PHE A 32 -9.17 -11.84 -11.55
C PHE A 32 -8.96 -13.26 -12.10
N ASP A 33 -8.23 -13.36 -13.21
CA ASP A 33 -7.87 -14.62 -13.85
C ASP A 33 -6.35 -14.76 -13.99
N ILE A 34 -5.78 -15.62 -13.15
CA ILE A 34 -4.33 -15.90 -13.13
C ILE A 34 -3.84 -16.55 -14.42
N SER A 35 -4.71 -17.18 -15.20
CA SER A 35 -4.28 -17.83 -16.46
C SER A 35 -3.76 -16.82 -17.48
N GLN A 36 -4.17 -15.56 -17.38
CA GLN A 36 -3.71 -14.44 -18.22
C GLN A 36 -2.31 -13.94 -17.84
N TRP A 37 -1.71 -14.48 -16.77
CA TRP A 37 -0.39 -14.09 -16.27
C TRP A 37 0.73 -15.05 -16.70
N ASN A 38 0.44 -16.00 -17.58
CA ASN A 38 1.41 -16.99 -18.07
C ASN A 38 2.31 -16.47 -19.22
N GLU A 39 1.95 -15.36 -19.86
CA GLU A 39 2.75 -14.80 -20.96
C GLU A 39 4.01 -14.09 -20.44
N LEU A 40 5.15 -14.29 -21.11
CA LEU A 40 6.37 -13.52 -20.85
C LEU A 40 6.15 -12.08 -21.33
N ARG A 41 6.13 -11.15 -20.39
CA ARG A 41 6.00 -9.70 -20.62
C ARG A 41 7.00 -9.00 -19.72
N ASP A 42 7.62 -7.93 -20.20
CA ASP A 42 8.58 -7.15 -19.40
C ASP A 42 7.93 -6.56 -18.15
N LEU A 43 6.66 -6.13 -18.28
CA LEU A 43 5.83 -5.63 -17.19
C LEU A 43 4.35 -5.99 -17.41
N GLN A 44 3.70 -6.49 -16.37
CA GLN A 44 2.26 -6.74 -16.29
C GLN A 44 1.76 -6.40 -14.89
N PHE A 45 0.59 -5.77 -14.75
CA PHE A 45 -0.01 -5.50 -13.45
C PHE A 45 -1.53 -5.61 -13.47
N THR A 46 -2.11 -5.91 -12.31
CA THR A 46 -3.55 -5.94 -12.05
C THR A 46 -3.83 -5.17 -10.77
N TRP A 47 -4.87 -4.34 -10.80
CA TRP A 47 -5.43 -3.72 -9.62
C TRP A 47 -6.42 -4.67 -8.94
N LEU A 48 -6.12 -5.08 -7.71
CA LEU A 48 -6.98 -5.97 -6.91
C LEU A 48 -7.87 -5.19 -5.92
N GLY A 49 -7.79 -3.86 -5.96
CA GLY A 49 -8.61 -2.94 -5.18
C GLY A 49 -7.83 -2.22 -4.08
N HIS A 50 -8.24 -0.98 -3.78
CA HIS A 50 -7.48 -0.07 -2.90
C HIS A 50 -6.05 0.10 -3.41
N THR A 51 -5.04 -0.12 -2.58
CA THR A 51 -3.62 0.00 -2.92
C THR A 51 -2.96 -1.35 -3.25
N THR A 52 -3.78 -2.41 -3.36
CA THR A 52 -3.30 -3.77 -3.68
C THR A 52 -3.14 -3.95 -5.19
N PHE A 53 -1.89 -3.94 -5.65
CA PHE A 53 -1.51 -4.28 -7.01
C PHE A 53 -0.74 -5.59 -7.01
N LEU A 54 -1.15 -6.50 -7.89
CA LEU A 54 -0.28 -7.60 -8.31
C LEU A 54 0.55 -7.08 -9.48
N ILE A 55 1.86 -7.21 -9.43
CA ILE A 55 2.80 -6.70 -10.44
C ILE A 55 3.75 -7.84 -10.79
N LYS A 56 3.92 -8.12 -12.08
CA LYS A 56 4.97 -8.99 -12.61
C LYS A 56 5.96 -8.15 -13.40
N ILE A 57 7.22 -8.16 -12.97
CA ILE A 57 8.33 -7.43 -13.60
C ILE A 57 9.56 -8.35 -13.62
N ASP A 58 10.20 -8.51 -14.77
CA ASP A 58 11.33 -9.45 -14.96
C ASP A 58 11.02 -10.87 -14.42
N ASP A 59 9.81 -11.38 -14.70
CA ASP A 59 9.28 -12.66 -14.19
C ASP A 59 9.19 -12.80 -12.66
N LYS A 60 9.30 -11.69 -11.93
CA LYS A 60 9.10 -11.63 -10.47
C LYS A 60 7.75 -11.05 -10.11
N VAL A 61 7.09 -11.68 -9.15
CA VAL A 61 5.77 -11.26 -8.69
C VAL A 61 5.90 -10.43 -7.41
N ILE A 62 5.45 -9.18 -7.48
CA ILE A 62 5.32 -8.25 -6.36
C ILE A 62 3.84 -8.07 -6.05
N LEU A 63 3.50 -8.10 -4.77
CA LEU A 63 2.17 -7.76 -4.26
C LEU A 63 2.29 -6.58 -3.30
N THR A 64 1.64 -5.46 -3.62
CA THR A 64 1.68 -4.25 -2.79
C THR A 64 0.54 -4.27 -1.78
N ASP A 65 0.79 -3.78 -0.56
CA ASP A 65 -0.21 -3.46 0.47
C ASP A 65 -1.45 -4.38 0.47
N PRO A 66 -1.27 -5.71 0.72
CA PRO A 66 -2.32 -6.68 0.49
C PRO A 66 -3.48 -6.50 1.48
N MET A 67 -4.64 -6.08 0.98
CA MET A 67 -5.86 -5.83 1.76
C MET A 67 -7.07 -6.57 1.18
N PHE A 68 -7.14 -7.88 1.46
CA PHE A 68 -8.19 -8.79 0.97
C PHE A 68 -9.39 -8.92 1.92
N SER A 69 -9.24 -8.48 3.16
CA SER A 69 -10.31 -8.48 4.15
C SER A 69 -11.48 -7.57 3.76
N GLN A 70 -12.67 -7.91 4.23
CA GLN A 70 -13.88 -7.10 4.01
C GLN A 70 -13.84 -5.77 4.80
N GLN A 71 -13.07 -5.73 5.89
CA GLN A 71 -12.99 -4.60 6.81
C GLN A 71 -11.54 -4.24 7.08
N ALA A 72 -11.20 -2.94 7.02
CA ALA A 72 -9.87 -2.46 7.35
C ALA A 72 -9.68 -2.42 8.87
N GLY A 73 -8.90 -3.36 9.40
CA GLY A 73 -8.56 -3.44 10.81
C GLY A 73 -9.58 -4.18 11.67
N SER A 74 -9.21 -4.41 12.93
CA SER A 74 -9.90 -5.35 13.83
C SER A 74 -10.71 -4.67 14.93
N TYR A 75 -11.25 -3.46 14.69
CA TYR A 75 -12.05 -2.69 15.66
C TYR A 75 -13.55 -3.01 15.61
N GLY A 76 -13.92 -4.17 15.04
CA GLY A 76 -15.30 -4.63 14.95
C GLY A 76 -16.18 -3.69 14.11
N PRO A 77 -17.37 -3.29 14.58
CA PRO A 77 -18.33 -2.51 13.78
C PRO A 77 -17.84 -1.11 13.40
N PHE A 78 -16.76 -0.63 14.01
CA PHE A 78 -16.16 0.65 13.68
C PHE A 78 -15.20 0.55 12.49
N SER A 79 -14.65 -0.63 12.18
CA SER A 79 -13.74 -0.79 11.06
C SER A 79 -14.40 -0.37 9.73
N PRO A 80 -13.72 0.42 8.87
CA PRO A 80 -14.22 0.74 7.53
C PRO A 80 -14.51 -0.54 6.75
N ILE A 81 -15.71 -0.62 6.18
CA ILE A 81 -16.14 -1.73 5.34
C ILE A 81 -15.88 -1.35 3.88
N ARG A 82 -15.18 -2.22 3.16
CA ARG A 82 -14.97 -2.09 1.71
C ARG A 82 -16.33 -2.15 0.99
N TYR A 83 -16.61 -1.22 0.09
CA TYR A 83 -17.83 -1.26 -0.73
C TYR A 83 -17.69 -2.17 -1.96
N SER A 84 -16.46 -2.35 -2.47
CA SER A 84 -16.20 -3.32 -3.54
C SER A 84 -16.21 -4.75 -3.00
N LYS A 85 -16.68 -5.70 -3.81
CA LYS A 85 -16.52 -7.12 -3.49
C LYS A 85 -15.06 -7.51 -3.72
N THR A 86 -14.46 -8.27 -2.79
CA THR A 86 -13.13 -8.84 -2.99
C THR A 86 -13.13 -9.74 -4.22
N LEU A 87 -12.24 -9.46 -5.17
CA LEU A 87 -12.22 -10.10 -6.50
C LEU A 87 -11.34 -11.33 -6.60
N ALA A 88 -10.30 -11.39 -5.76
CA ALA A 88 -9.33 -12.47 -5.75
C ALA A 88 -9.23 -12.99 -4.33
N SER A 89 -9.14 -14.31 -4.18
CA SER A 89 -8.70 -14.87 -2.91
C SER A 89 -7.17 -14.82 -2.89
N THR A 90 -6.58 -14.66 -1.71
CA THR A 90 -5.13 -14.91 -1.56
C THR A 90 -4.75 -16.30 -2.07
N ASN A 91 -5.68 -17.29 -2.06
CA ASN A 91 -5.49 -18.62 -2.64
C ASN A 91 -5.33 -18.65 -4.16
N SER A 92 -5.94 -17.73 -4.90
CA SER A 92 -5.84 -17.68 -6.38
C SER A 92 -4.57 -16.98 -6.87
N LEU A 93 -3.81 -16.34 -5.97
CA LEU A 93 -2.55 -15.69 -6.31
C LEU A 93 -1.44 -16.72 -6.56
N PRO A 94 -0.48 -16.41 -7.44
CA PRO A 94 0.70 -17.24 -7.66
C PRO A 94 1.63 -17.15 -6.44
N VAL A 95 2.79 -17.82 -6.53
CA VAL A 95 3.89 -17.54 -5.59
C VAL A 95 4.27 -16.06 -5.72
N VAL A 96 4.40 -15.39 -4.59
CA VAL A 96 4.76 -13.97 -4.51
C VAL A 96 6.23 -13.88 -4.11
N ASP A 97 7.07 -13.29 -4.94
CA ASP A 97 8.47 -13.09 -4.62
C ASP A 97 8.63 -12.03 -3.53
N VAL A 98 7.87 -10.94 -3.64
CA VAL A 98 7.91 -9.83 -2.67
C VAL A 98 6.50 -9.34 -2.33
N VAL A 99 6.13 -9.40 -1.06
CA VAL A 99 5.07 -8.53 -0.51
C VAL A 99 5.72 -7.22 -0.11
N LEU A 100 5.24 -6.11 -0.63
CA LEU A 100 5.78 -4.78 -0.40
C LEU A 100 4.76 -3.94 0.37
N ILE A 101 5.14 -3.52 1.57
CA ILE A 101 4.28 -2.79 2.50
C ILE A 101 4.74 -1.34 2.55
N THR A 102 3.86 -0.37 2.38
CA THR A 102 4.19 1.06 2.40
C THR A 102 4.17 1.65 3.80
N HIS A 103 3.25 1.22 4.65
CA HIS A 103 3.13 1.66 6.04
C HIS A 103 2.19 0.74 6.83
N ASN A 104 1.95 1.04 8.11
CA ASN A 104 1.27 0.13 9.02
C ASN A 104 -0.25 0.37 9.17
N HIS A 105 -0.89 1.27 8.42
CA HIS A 105 -2.35 1.46 8.54
C HIS A 105 -3.11 0.21 8.11
N SER A 106 -4.33 0.05 8.62
CA SER A 106 -5.05 -1.23 8.53
C SER A 106 -5.59 -1.55 7.14
N ASP A 107 -5.74 -0.55 6.29
CA ASP A 107 -6.13 -0.67 4.89
C ASP A 107 -4.95 -0.91 3.94
N HIS A 108 -3.70 -0.85 4.44
CA HIS A 108 -2.48 -1.20 3.70
C HIS A 108 -1.75 -2.43 4.27
N LEU A 109 -1.92 -2.69 5.57
CA LEU A 109 -1.31 -3.80 6.29
C LEU A 109 -2.39 -4.58 7.05
N ASP A 110 -2.96 -5.57 6.35
CA ASP A 110 -4.05 -6.41 6.84
C ASP A 110 -3.55 -7.73 7.40
N GLU A 111 -3.88 -8.01 8.66
CA GLU A 111 -3.37 -9.18 9.40
C GLU A 111 -3.78 -10.50 8.73
N ASP A 112 -5.06 -10.62 8.35
CA ASP A 112 -5.59 -11.85 7.76
C ASP A 112 -5.00 -12.10 6.37
N SER A 113 -4.83 -11.05 5.57
CA SER A 113 -4.13 -11.12 4.28
C SER A 113 -2.68 -11.56 4.45
N ILE A 114 -1.93 -10.94 5.37
CA ILE A 114 -0.54 -11.31 5.64
C ILE A 114 -0.44 -12.78 6.06
N LYS A 115 -1.26 -13.21 7.02
CA LYS A 115 -1.28 -14.61 7.50
C LYS A 115 -1.57 -15.60 6.37
N ALA A 116 -2.52 -15.29 5.49
CA ALA A 116 -2.84 -16.14 4.34
C ALA A 116 -1.74 -16.17 3.27
N LEU A 117 -0.87 -15.15 3.21
CA LEU A 117 0.22 -15.03 2.24
C LEU A 117 1.55 -15.65 2.71
N ILE A 118 1.78 -15.79 4.02
CA ILE A 118 2.99 -16.43 4.60
C ILE A 118 3.48 -17.68 3.85
N PRO A 119 2.63 -18.68 3.52
CA PRO A 119 3.10 -19.92 2.89
C PRO A 119 3.56 -19.75 1.43
N LYS A 120 3.13 -18.69 0.73
CA LYS A 120 3.43 -18.47 -0.70
C LYS A 120 4.29 -17.24 -1.00
N THR A 121 4.68 -16.49 0.02
CA THR A 121 5.55 -15.32 -0.11
C THR A 121 6.99 -15.66 0.23
N ARG A 122 7.94 -15.24 -0.62
CA ARG A 122 9.38 -15.43 -0.37
C ARG A 122 9.94 -14.35 0.56
N HIS A 123 9.62 -13.08 0.30
CA HIS A 123 10.08 -11.94 1.07
C HIS A 123 8.95 -10.97 1.40
N PHE A 124 9.03 -10.35 2.57
CA PHE A 124 8.24 -9.19 2.96
C PHE A 124 9.19 -8.02 3.11
N ILE A 125 9.00 -6.98 2.30
CA ILE A 125 9.71 -5.72 2.45
C ILE A 125 8.77 -4.72 3.07
N ALA A 126 9.24 -4.04 4.12
CA ALA A 126 8.47 -3.03 4.83
C ALA A 126 9.38 -1.88 5.29
N PRO A 127 8.82 -0.74 5.72
CA PRO A 127 9.58 0.32 6.37
C PRO A 127 10.06 -0.12 7.75
N LEU A 128 11.04 0.62 8.30
CA LEU A 128 11.56 0.37 9.65
C LEU A 128 10.48 0.18 10.73
N ALA A 129 10.74 -0.77 11.61
CA ALA A 129 9.93 -1.20 12.75
C ALA A 129 8.56 -1.84 12.42
N VAL A 130 8.13 -1.89 11.15
CA VAL A 130 6.93 -2.65 10.74
C VAL A 130 7.17 -4.16 10.82
N GLY A 131 8.42 -4.60 10.67
CA GLY A 131 8.82 -6.01 10.73
C GLY A 131 8.41 -6.69 12.03
N LYS A 132 8.44 -5.97 13.16
CA LYS A 132 7.97 -6.51 14.45
C LYS A 132 6.52 -6.99 14.39
N LEU A 133 5.64 -6.23 13.74
CA LEU A 133 4.23 -6.60 13.59
C LEU A 133 4.06 -7.82 12.67
N LEU A 134 4.86 -7.89 11.59
CA LEU A 134 4.89 -9.06 10.72
C LEU A 134 5.34 -10.33 11.46
N GLU A 135 6.35 -10.22 12.34
CA GLU A 135 6.80 -11.32 13.20
C GLU A 135 5.71 -11.77 14.18
N GLU A 136 5.02 -10.82 14.82
CA GLU A 136 3.89 -11.09 15.71
C GLU A 136 2.77 -11.87 14.99
N TRP A 137 2.60 -11.64 13.69
CA TRP A 137 1.64 -12.36 12.85
C TRP A 137 2.17 -13.67 12.25
N GLY A 138 3.41 -14.06 12.57
CA GLY A 138 3.99 -15.35 12.22
C GLY A 138 4.86 -15.34 10.96
N VAL A 139 5.16 -14.17 10.37
CA VAL A 139 6.16 -14.08 9.32
C VAL A 139 7.54 -14.36 9.93
N SER A 140 8.27 -15.31 9.35
CA SER A 140 9.63 -15.61 9.81
C SER A 140 10.54 -14.39 9.63
N HIS A 141 11.30 -14.02 10.67
CA HIS A 141 12.33 -12.97 10.61
C HIS A 141 13.19 -13.02 9.35
N LYS A 142 13.58 -14.23 8.92
CA LYS A 142 14.44 -14.45 7.74
C LYS A 142 13.81 -14.01 6.42
N LYS A 143 12.48 -13.89 6.36
CA LYS A 143 11.73 -13.40 5.20
C LYS A 143 11.49 -11.89 5.24
N ILE A 144 11.72 -11.24 6.38
CA ILE A 144 11.43 -9.81 6.58
C ILE A 144 12.67 -8.98 6.26
N ILE A 145 12.45 -7.90 5.52
CA ILE A 145 13.48 -6.94 5.14
C ILE A 145 12.93 -5.56 5.44
N GLU A 146 13.47 -4.92 6.47
CA GLU A 146 13.11 -3.56 6.83
C GLU A 146 14.07 -2.57 6.17
N LEU A 147 13.50 -1.52 5.57
CA LEU A 147 14.26 -0.46 4.91
C LEU A 147 13.94 0.90 5.52
N ASP A 148 14.98 1.68 5.79
CA ASP A 148 14.88 3.13 5.98
C ASP A 148 14.79 3.84 4.62
N TRP A 149 14.39 5.11 4.61
CA TRP A 149 14.43 5.91 3.39
C TRP A 149 15.82 5.92 2.76
N TRP A 150 15.83 5.76 1.44
CA TRP A 150 17.01 5.63 0.58
C TRP A 150 17.81 4.35 0.77
N GLN A 151 17.41 3.46 1.68
CA GLN A 151 17.94 2.10 1.71
C GLN A 151 17.28 1.26 0.62
N LYS A 152 18.05 0.30 0.13
CA LYS A 152 17.63 -0.57 -0.96
C LYS A 152 18.00 -2.01 -0.71
N LYS A 153 17.23 -2.91 -1.31
CA LYS A 153 17.50 -4.34 -1.35
C LYS A 153 17.42 -4.84 -2.78
N SER A 154 18.43 -5.60 -3.20
CA SER A 154 18.34 -6.37 -4.43
C SER A 154 17.82 -7.78 -4.14
N ILE A 155 16.81 -8.21 -4.89
CA ILE A 155 16.17 -9.53 -4.82
C ILE A 155 16.01 -10.05 -6.24
N ASP A 156 16.71 -11.13 -6.58
CA ASP A 156 16.61 -11.83 -7.85
C ASP A 156 16.61 -10.93 -9.11
N GLY A 157 17.48 -9.92 -9.14
CA GLY A 157 17.62 -8.99 -10.27
C GLY A 157 16.84 -7.68 -10.11
N LEU A 158 15.81 -7.64 -9.25
CA LEU A 158 15.12 -6.40 -8.91
C LEU A 158 15.87 -5.63 -7.83
N THR A 159 15.94 -4.30 -7.95
CA THR A 159 16.40 -3.42 -6.86
C THR A 159 15.23 -2.59 -6.35
N ILE A 160 14.84 -2.85 -5.10
CA ILE A 160 13.74 -2.15 -4.43
C ILE A 160 14.33 -1.15 -3.45
N THR A 161 14.04 0.13 -3.65
CA THR A 161 14.54 1.23 -2.83
C THR A 161 13.37 1.90 -2.11
N ALA A 162 13.41 1.92 -0.78
CA ALA A 162 12.46 2.72 0.00
C ALA A 162 12.80 4.21 -0.21
N ALA A 163 11.77 5.03 -0.40
CA ALA A 163 11.88 6.47 -0.57
C ALA A 163 10.93 7.19 0.39
N PRO A 164 11.17 8.48 0.68
CA PRO A 164 10.28 9.24 1.54
C PRO A 164 8.86 9.33 0.96
N ALA A 165 7.89 9.45 1.86
CA ALA A 165 6.52 9.83 1.57
C ALA A 165 6.04 10.83 2.63
N LYS A 166 5.04 11.65 2.31
CA LYS A 166 4.44 12.58 3.28
C LYS A 166 3.18 11.95 3.86
N HIS A 167 3.37 11.11 4.88
CA HIS A 167 2.30 10.37 5.53
C HIS A 167 2.59 10.14 7.03
N THR A 168 1.78 9.31 7.71
CA THR A 168 1.95 8.90 9.11
C THR A 168 1.83 7.39 9.28
N SER A 169 1.96 6.90 10.52
CA SER A 169 1.77 5.48 10.84
C SER A 169 1.10 5.32 12.20
N GLU A 170 0.06 4.52 12.32
CA GLU A 170 -0.63 4.21 13.57
C GLU A 170 -1.56 2.99 13.42
N ARG A 171 -1.66 2.16 14.47
CA ARG A 171 -2.70 1.12 14.62
C ARG A 171 -3.37 1.19 15.99
N GLY A 172 -3.01 2.14 16.83
CA GLY A 172 -3.55 2.31 18.16
C GLY A 172 -3.54 3.77 18.57
N ILE A 173 -4.08 4.04 19.75
CA ILE A 173 -4.14 5.41 20.27
C ILE A 173 -2.79 5.94 20.80
N PHE A 174 -1.80 5.07 20.97
CA PHE A 174 -0.49 5.39 21.58
C PHE A 174 0.71 5.01 20.72
N ASP A 175 0.53 4.72 19.44
CA ASP A 175 1.60 4.25 18.55
C ASP A 175 1.84 5.13 17.32
N LYS A 176 1.29 6.34 17.30
CA LYS A 176 1.51 7.31 16.23
C LYS A 176 3.00 7.51 15.95
N ASN A 177 3.38 7.33 14.69
CA ASN A 177 4.72 7.45 14.12
C ASN A 177 5.79 6.60 14.83
N LYS A 178 5.40 5.47 15.44
CA LYS A 178 6.37 4.51 16.02
C LYS A 178 6.98 3.57 14.99
N THR A 179 6.39 3.45 13.81
CA THR A 179 6.97 2.76 12.65
C THR A 179 7.20 3.77 11.52
N LEU A 180 8.05 3.43 10.57
CA LEU A 180 8.24 4.26 9.39
C LEU A 180 7.11 4.01 8.36
N TRP A 181 6.99 4.91 7.40
CA TRP A 181 6.19 4.80 6.17
C TRP A 181 7.09 5.11 4.97
N ALA A 182 6.85 4.55 3.80
CA ALA A 182 7.69 4.73 2.64
C ALA A 182 6.92 4.65 1.32
N SER A 183 7.42 5.38 0.32
CA SER A 183 7.19 5.08 -1.10
C SER A 183 8.30 4.13 -1.59
N TYR A 184 8.18 3.59 -2.80
CA TYR A 184 9.19 2.68 -3.35
C TYR A 184 9.51 2.96 -4.82
N GLY A 185 10.79 3.00 -5.13
CA GLY A 185 11.29 2.80 -6.49
C GLY A 185 11.69 1.34 -6.69
N ILE A 186 11.17 0.69 -7.72
CA ILE A 186 11.48 -0.69 -8.10
C ILE A 186 12.18 -0.64 -9.45
N GLN A 187 13.46 -1.02 -9.48
CA GLN A 187 14.27 -1.03 -10.68
C GLN A 187 14.45 -2.45 -11.16
N GLY A 188 13.91 -2.76 -12.34
CA GLY A 188 14.12 -4.00 -13.06
C GLY A 188 15.26 -3.89 -14.09
N ASN A 189 15.38 -4.88 -14.97
CA ASN A 189 16.38 -4.90 -16.04
C ASN A 189 16.02 -3.91 -17.15
N GLN A 190 14.73 -3.80 -17.48
CA GLN A 190 14.23 -2.99 -18.59
C GLN A 190 13.18 -1.96 -18.17
N GLN A 191 12.55 -2.14 -17.01
CA GLN A 191 11.42 -1.33 -16.56
C GLN A 191 11.66 -0.85 -15.13
N ASN A 192 11.28 0.39 -14.85
CA ASN A 192 11.34 1.00 -13.53
C ASN A 192 9.95 1.43 -13.10
N ILE A 193 9.56 1.09 -11.87
CA ILE A 193 8.26 1.40 -11.30
C ILE A 193 8.43 2.32 -10.10
N TYR A 194 7.52 3.26 -9.93
CA TYR A 194 7.33 3.99 -8.68
C TYR A 194 6.00 3.64 -8.02
N LEU A 195 6.01 3.36 -6.73
CA LEU A 195 4.83 3.16 -5.89
C LEU A 195 4.82 4.26 -4.84
N SER A 196 3.84 5.16 -4.87
CA SER A 196 3.81 6.27 -3.92
C SER A 196 3.47 5.83 -2.49
N GLY A 197 2.67 4.77 -2.34
CA GLY A 197 1.90 4.53 -1.12
C GLY A 197 0.96 5.71 -0.84
N ASP A 198 0.42 5.77 0.37
CA ASP A 198 -0.24 6.98 0.84
C ASP A 198 0.78 8.10 1.04
N SER A 199 0.52 9.25 0.41
CA SER A 199 1.35 10.44 0.55
C SER A 199 0.58 11.68 0.10
N GLY A 200 0.89 12.82 0.69
CA GLY A 200 0.49 14.13 0.15
C GLY A 200 1.56 14.73 -0.76
N TRP A 201 1.23 15.84 -1.44
CA TRP A 201 2.21 16.60 -2.21
C TRP A 201 3.35 17.14 -1.32
N PHE A 202 4.59 16.95 -1.76
CA PHE A 202 5.79 17.47 -1.09
C PHE A 202 6.98 17.63 -2.05
N LYS A 203 7.93 18.51 -1.69
CA LYS A 203 9.10 18.80 -2.54
C LYS A 203 10.07 17.63 -2.69
N GLY A 204 9.99 16.60 -1.84
CA GLY A 204 10.87 15.43 -1.93
C GLY A 204 10.62 14.58 -3.18
N LEU A 205 9.46 14.71 -3.83
CA LEU A 205 9.15 14.07 -5.11
C LEU A 205 10.20 14.37 -6.20
N TYR A 206 10.72 15.60 -6.26
CA TYR A 206 11.77 15.97 -7.21
C TYR A 206 13.08 15.21 -6.96
N GLU A 207 13.40 14.96 -5.69
CA GLU A 207 14.59 14.19 -5.32
C GLU A 207 14.41 12.71 -5.65
N ILE A 208 13.21 12.16 -5.42
CA ILE A 208 12.85 10.79 -5.81
C ILE A 208 13.02 10.61 -7.32
N GLY A 209 12.40 11.47 -8.13
CA GLY A 209 12.51 11.42 -9.59
C GLY A 209 13.96 11.55 -10.08
N LYS A 210 14.77 12.42 -9.44
CA LYS A 210 16.19 12.58 -9.78
C LYS A 210 17.05 11.36 -9.41
N ARG A 211 16.77 10.69 -8.29
CA ARG A 211 17.59 9.59 -7.78
C ARG A 211 17.22 8.23 -8.36
N LEU A 212 15.92 8.00 -8.56
CA LEU A 212 15.37 6.67 -8.86
C LEU A 212 14.74 6.58 -10.25
N GLY A 213 14.42 7.72 -10.88
CA GLY A 213 13.89 7.77 -12.23
C GLY A 213 14.96 7.62 -13.33
N PRO A 214 14.55 7.59 -14.60
CA PRO A 214 13.16 7.67 -15.06
C PRO A 214 12.36 6.41 -14.71
N PHE A 215 11.05 6.58 -14.48
CA PHE A 215 10.10 5.50 -14.25
C PHE A 215 9.27 5.28 -15.52
N ASP A 216 9.01 4.02 -15.85
CA ASP A 216 8.13 3.63 -16.95
C ASP A 216 6.66 3.64 -16.49
N VAL A 217 6.41 3.27 -15.23
CA VAL A 217 5.07 3.28 -14.62
C VAL A 217 5.15 3.85 -13.20
N THR A 218 4.18 4.70 -12.84
CA THR A 218 4.04 5.20 -11.49
C THR A 218 2.63 4.96 -10.98
N PHE A 219 2.50 4.46 -9.75
CA PHE A 219 1.23 4.25 -9.07
C PHE A 219 1.08 5.32 -8.00
N PHE A 220 -0.01 6.09 -8.09
CA PHE A 220 -0.35 7.15 -7.16
C PHE A 220 -1.76 6.95 -6.60
N GLU A 221 -1.89 7.13 -5.29
CA GLU A 221 -3.18 7.17 -4.63
C GLU A 221 -3.90 8.48 -4.91
N ILE A 222 -5.18 8.39 -5.25
CA ILE A 222 -6.03 9.54 -5.60
C ILE A 222 -7.30 9.59 -4.75
N GLY A 223 -7.33 8.88 -3.62
CA GLY A 223 -8.44 8.81 -2.67
C GLY A 223 -8.17 9.61 -1.40
N ALA A 224 -9.11 9.55 -0.45
CA ALA A 224 -8.94 10.09 0.91
C ALA A 224 -8.48 11.57 0.99
N TYR A 225 -8.94 12.44 0.08
CA TYR A 225 -8.57 13.87 0.02
C TYR A 225 -9.71 14.83 0.44
N GLY A 226 -10.74 14.32 1.11
CA GLY A 226 -11.91 15.09 1.57
C GLY A 226 -11.61 16.14 2.64
N GLU A 227 -12.66 16.80 3.14
CA GLU A 227 -12.54 17.87 4.14
C GLU A 227 -12.21 17.40 5.56
N ILE A 228 -11.98 16.09 5.76
CA ILE A 228 -11.49 15.58 7.04
C ILE A 228 -10.13 16.23 7.32
N ARG A 229 -10.02 16.85 8.49
CA ARG A 229 -8.86 17.64 8.86
C ARG A 229 -7.58 16.80 8.80
N GLY A 230 -6.59 17.30 8.05
CA GLY A 230 -5.27 16.68 7.90
C GLY A 230 -5.16 15.75 6.69
N TRP A 231 -6.26 15.31 6.09
CA TRP A 231 -6.23 14.41 4.93
C TRP A 231 -5.49 15.02 3.73
N LYS A 232 -5.82 16.25 3.35
CA LYS A 232 -5.13 16.99 2.27
C LYS A 232 -3.63 17.26 2.57
N GLU A 233 -3.17 17.06 3.79
CA GLU A 233 -1.74 17.20 4.10
C GLU A 233 -0.96 15.92 3.80
N ILE A 234 -1.62 14.75 3.86
CA ILE A 234 -0.99 13.43 3.81
C ILE A 234 -1.53 12.49 2.73
N HIS A 235 -2.50 12.93 1.93
CA HIS A 235 -2.99 12.27 0.72
C HIS A 235 -3.00 13.27 -0.45
N TYR A 236 -2.78 12.77 -1.67
CA TYR A 236 -2.90 13.58 -2.87
C TYR A 236 -4.35 13.87 -3.21
N THR A 237 -4.62 15.07 -3.72
CA THR A 237 -5.72 15.25 -4.67
C THR A 237 -5.37 14.61 -6.03
N PRO A 238 -6.36 14.24 -6.87
CA PRO A 238 -6.08 13.76 -8.22
C PRO A 238 -5.19 14.70 -9.04
N GLU A 239 -5.35 16.02 -8.89
CA GLU A 239 -4.54 17.03 -9.56
C GLU A 239 -3.08 17.04 -9.05
N GLU A 240 -2.87 16.85 -7.75
CA GLU A 240 -1.52 16.72 -7.18
C GLU A 240 -0.84 15.43 -7.59
N ALA A 241 -1.59 14.33 -7.69
CA ALA A 241 -1.08 13.05 -8.19
C ALA A 241 -0.61 13.17 -9.65
N VAL A 242 -1.38 13.82 -10.53
CA VAL A 242 -1.00 14.10 -11.92
C VAL A 242 0.24 15.00 -12.00
N LYS A 243 0.37 15.97 -11.09
CA LYS A 243 1.56 16.82 -11.02
C LYS A 243 2.80 16.05 -10.51
N ALA A 244 2.60 14.97 -9.76
CA ALA A 244 3.66 14.19 -9.13
C ALA A 244 4.20 13.11 -10.06
N HIS A 245 3.31 12.57 -10.90
CA HIS A 245 3.62 11.75 -12.08
C HIS A 245 4.51 12.51 -13.06
#